data_AF-A0A401PIV6-F1
#
_entry.id   AF-A0A401PIV6-F1
#
_cell.length_a   1.000
_cell.length_b   1.000
_cell.length_c   1.000
_cell.angle_alpha   90.00
_cell.angle_beta   90.00
_cell.angle_gamma   90.00
#
_symmetry.space_group_name_H-M   'P 1'
#
loop_
_entity.id
_entity.type
_entity.pdbx_description
1 polymer ?
#
loop_
_entity_poly.entity_id
_entity_poly.type
_entity_poly.pdbx_seq_one_letter_code
_entity_poly.pdbx_strand_id
1 'polypeptide(L)'
;MIGSVHPLANHNQGKSEVNMIDLAIPKQMPAFLIIRLCRSGIALKSFSFIIETTWERPTSAPGTPKSPISQMNSLPTVNGFHSSGSLSHHLETSHMALRKTNSDPQSPGVGSPTRRQSKESTITINCVTFPHPDTMPEQQLLKRDDWSYCDYFWADRKETQSNSTITGFEIILVKQLKGKQMQKEMAEFIRERIKIEEDYAKNLAKLAQSPLAGMEEGTLGESWTQVKKSLADEADVHLKFSSKLQSEVEKPLLSFRENLKKDMKKFDHHISDLRKQLSARYVAVEKARKALAERQKDLEFKIQQVENKSTNKTEEDIKKARRKSTQAGDDLTRCVDLYNQSQSKWFEEMVTTTLELERLEVERIEMIRQHLCQYTQLRHETDMFNQSTIEPVDKLLQKVEPSNDRELWVKEHKTGHIRPVDMEL
;
A
#
# COMPACT_ATOMS: atom_id res chain seq x y z
N MET A 1 27.38 -37.63 -39.35
CA MET A 1 27.58 -37.34 -40.78
C MET A 1 26.38 -36.52 -41.23
N ILE A 2 26.62 -35.23 -41.51
CA ILE A 2 26.49 -34.62 -42.85
C ILE A 2 25.01 -34.56 -43.25
N GLY A 3 24.36 -33.41 -43.36
CA GLY A 3 24.86 -32.11 -43.81
C GLY A 3 23.98 -31.66 -44.97
N SER A 4 23.67 -30.37 -44.97
CA SER A 4 22.95 -29.54 -45.95
C SER A 4 23.29 -29.87 -47.42
N VAL A 5 22.56 -29.45 -48.46
CA VAL A 5 22.36 -28.08 -48.99
C VAL A 5 21.29 -28.20 -50.11
N HIS A 6 20.44 -27.23 -50.50
CA HIS A 6 20.74 -25.99 -51.25
C HIS A 6 19.41 -25.32 -51.74
N PRO A 7 19.42 -24.14 -52.42
CA PRO A 7 18.84 -22.87 -51.94
C PRO A 7 17.64 -22.38 -52.78
N LEU A 8 17.02 -21.26 -52.42
CA LEU A 8 16.45 -20.32 -53.41
C LEU A 8 16.35 -18.90 -52.84
N ALA A 9 16.52 -17.93 -53.74
CA ALA A 9 16.99 -16.58 -53.49
C ALA A 9 15.88 -15.52 -53.37
N ASN A 10 16.20 -14.49 -52.60
CA ASN A 10 15.88 -13.05 -52.73
C ASN A 10 14.67 -12.62 -53.58
N HIS A 11 13.70 -11.98 -52.91
CA HIS A 11 13.26 -10.65 -53.35
C HIS A 11 12.98 -9.70 -52.18
N ASN A 12 13.43 -8.47 -52.41
CA ASN A 12 13.72 -7.41 -51.46
C ASN A 12 12.62 -6.36 -51.57
N GLN A 13 11.88 -6.06 -50.50
CA GLN A 13 11.20 -4.78 -50.32
C GLN A 13 11.31 -4.35 -48.86
N GLY A 14 12.12 -3.32 -48.65
CA GLY A 14 12.45 -2.78 -47.35
C GLY A 14 11.27 -2.08 -46.69
N LYS A 15 11.13 -2.34 -45.40
CA LYS A 15 10.72 -1.35 -44.41
C LYS A 15 11.75 -1.38 -43.30
N SER A 16 12.34 -0.22 -43.05
CA SER A 16 13.29 0.07 -41.98
C SER A 16 12.61 -0.09 -40.63
N GLU A 17 12.67 -1.28 -40.06
CA GLU A 17 12.50 -1.49 -38.62
C GLU A 17 13.82 -1.16 -37.93
N VAL A 18 13.78 -0.12 -37.10
CA VAL A 18 14.87 0.16 -36.16
C VAL A 18 14.92 -1.00 -35.19
N ASN A 19 15.93 -1.86 -35.33
CA ASN A 19 16.22 -2.94 -34.40
C ASN A 19 16.31 -2.35 -32.98
N MET A 20 15.28 -2.61 -32.20
CA MET A 20 15.29 -2.43 -30.76
C MET A 20 16.26 -3.47 -30.22
N ILE A 21 17.41 -3.02 -29.75
CA ILE A 21 18.34 -3.87 -29.01
C ILE A 21 17.59 -4.33 -27.77
N ASP A 22 17.16 -5.58 -27.75
CA ASP A 22 16.71 -6.28 -26.55
C ASP A 22 17.92 -6.42 -25.60
N LEU A 23 18.20 -5.34 -24.89
CA LEU A 23 19.02 -5.40 -23.70
C LEU A 23 18.11 -5.99 -22.61
N ALA A 24 18.38 -7.23 -22.21
CA ALA A 24 17.82 -7.79 -20.99
C ALA A 24 18.31 -6.93 -19.80
N ILE A 25 17.51 -5.93 -19.40
CA ILE A 25 17.79 -5.07 -18.25
C ILE A 25 17.43 -5.86 -16.98
N PRO A 26 18.32 -6.00 -15.99
CA PRO A 26 18.05 -6.75 -14.77
C PRO A 26 16.85 -6.18 -14.01
N LYS A 27 16.14 -7.04 -13.25
CA LYS A 27 14.93 -6.77 -12.44
C LYS A 27 15.07 -5.68 -11.35
N GLN A 28 16.14 -4.88 -11.37
CA GLN A 28 16.40 -3.72 -10.53
C GLN A 28 17.26 -2.74 -11.33
N MET A 29 16.73 -1.55 -11.65
CA MET A 29 17.57 -0.45 -12.11
C MET A 29 18.36 0.11 -10.91
N PRO A 30 19.70 0.24 -11.00
CA PRO A 30 20.50 0.89 -9.97
C PRO A 30 20.10 2.35 -9.78
N ALA A 31 20.05 2.83 -8.54
CA ALA A 31 19.68 4.21 -8.18
C ALA A 31 20.44 5.29 -8.98
N PHE A 32 21.72 5.05 -9.32
CA PHE A 32 22.51 6.00 -10.12
C PHE A 32 21.97 6.19 -11.55
N LEU A 33 21.33 5.15 -12.13
CA LEU A 33 20.77 5.21 -13.48
C LEU A 33 19.44 5.99 -13.48
N ILE A 34 18.64 5.84 -12.43
CA ILE A 34 17.43 6.65 -12.16
C ILE A 34 17.82 8.12 -12.03
N ILE A 35 18.83 8.43 -11.21
CA ILE A 35 19.34 9.80 -11.02
C ILE A 35 19.84 10.42 -12.34
N ARG A 36 20.56 9.64 -13.16
CA ARG A 36 21.04 10.09 -14.47
C ARG A 36 19.90 10.36 -15.45
N LEU A 37 18.84 9.55 -15.44
CA LEU A 37 17.64 9.75 -16.27
C LEU A 37 16.81 10.96 -15.80
N CYS A 38 16.68 11.16 -14.48
CA CYS A 38 16.02 12.34 -13.89
C CYS A 38 16.72 13.66 -14.27
N ARG A 39 18.06 13.70 -14.23
CA ARG A 39 18.85 14.87 -14.66
C ARG A 39 18.77 15.13 -16.18
N SER A 40 18.35 14.14 -16.96
CA SER A 40 18.22 14.22 -18.41
C SER A 40 16.80 14.58 -18.88
N GLY A 41 15.83 14.73 -17.96
CA GLY A 41 14.42 14.96 -18.30
C GLY A 41 13.75 13.76 -18.97
N ILE A 42 14.30 12.55 -18.83
CA ILE A 42 13.77 11.34 -19.46
C ILE A 42 12.83 10.64 -18.46
N ALA A 43 11.56 10.48 -18.85
CA ALA A 43 10.55 9.76 -18.07
C ALA A 43 10.91 8.28 -17.92
N LEU A 44 10.75 7.73 -16.72
CA LEU A 44 10.91 6.30 -16.47
C LEU A 44 9.64 5.58 -16.95
N LYS A 45 9.75 4.68 -17.93
CA LYS A 45 8.66 3.79 -18.31
C LYS A 45 8.43 2.76 -17.20
N SER A 46 7.17 2.54 -16.83
CA SER A 46 6.74 1.61 -15.79
C SER A 46 7.27 0.20 -16.03
N PHE A 47 7.80 -0.44 -14.97
CA PHE A 47 8.00 -1.88 -14.92
C PHE A 47 6.64 -2.53 -14.58
N SER A 48 5.92 -3.02 -15.60
CA SER A 48 4.75 -3.88 -15.39
C SER A 48 5.20 -5.26 -14.92
N PHE A 49 4.77 -5.65 -13.72
CA PHE A 49 4.71 -7.05 -13.33
C PHE A 49 3.48 -7.66 -13.99
N ILE A 50 3.66 -8.46 -15.03
CA ILE A 50 2.61 -9.38 -15.50
C ILE A 50 2.81 -10.67 -14.70
N ILE A 51 1.91 -10.94 -13.76
CA ILE A 51 1.65 -12.32 -13.34
C ILE A 51 0.47 -12.79 -14.18
N GLU A 52 0.74 -13.65 -15.16
CA GLU A 52 -0.31 -14.48 -15.75
C GLU A 52 -0.88 -15.37 -14.64
N THR A 53 -2.09 -15.05 -14.18
CA THR A 53 -2.97 -16.04 -13.59
C THR A 53 -4.07 -16.32 -14.61
N THR A 54 -3.92 -17.38 -15.38
CA THR A 54 -5.01 -17.99 -16.15
C THR A 54 -6.06 -18.51 -15.17
N TRP A 55 -7.09 -17.71 -14.93
CA TRP A 55 -8.37 -18.17 -14.38
C TRP A 55 -9.48 -17.59 -15.26
N GLU A 56 -10.01 -18.42 -16.15
CA GLU A 56 -11.18 -18.08 -16.94
C GLU A 56 -12.43 -18.03 -16.05
N ARG A 57 -13.27 -17.03 -16.34
CA ARG A 57 -14.55 -16.76 -15.69
C ARG A 57 -15.65 -17.51 -16.46
N PRO A 58 -16.47 -18.38 -15.85
CA PRO A 58 -17.61 -18.95 -16.55
C PRO A 58 -18.68 -17.89 -16.80
N THR A 59 -19.03 -17.67 -18.07
CA THR A 59 -20.15 -16.85 -18.53
C THR A 59 -21.51 -17.56 -18.40
N SER A 60 -22.55 -16.74 -18.34
CA SER A 60 -23.96 -16.96 -18.00
C SER A 60 -24.84 -17.88 -18.88
N ALA A 61 -25.73 -18.63 -18.19
CA ALA A 61 -27.15 -19.02 -18.42
C ALA A 61 -27.64 -19.66 -19.76
N PRO A 62 -28.69 -20.53 -19.72
CA PRO A 62 -30.06 -20.04 -20.02
C PRO A 62 -31.25 -20.78 -19.32
N GLY A 63 -32.39 -20.07 -19.16
CA GLY A 63 -33.73 -20.68 -19.03
C GLY A 63 -34.70 -20.05 -18.00
N THR A 64 -35.61 -19.19 -18.45
CA THR A 64 -36.85 -18.69 -17.75
C THR A 64 -38.04 -19.67 -18.05
N PRO A 65 -39.33 -19.55 -17.56
CA PRO A 65 -40.01 -18.33 -17.06
C PRO A 65 -41.22 -18.45 -16.06
N LYS A 66 -41.75 -17.26 -15.68
CA LYS A 66 -43.13 -16.86 -15.27
C LYS A 66 -43.50 -16.67 -13.77
N SER A 67 -44.03 -15.46 -13.54
CA SER A 67 -44.59 -14.71 -12.38
C SER A 67 -46.03 -15.12 -11.97
N PRO A 68 -46.82 -14.35 -11.18
CA PRO A 68 -46.62 -13.47 -9.98
C PRO A 68 -47.64 -13.81 -8.83
N ILE A 69 -47.65 -13.10 -7.68
CA ILE A 69 -48.88 -12.70 -6.94
C ILE A 69 -48.57 -11.72 -5.79
N SER A 70 -49.53 -10.83 -5.54
CA SER A 70 -49.53 -9.63 -4.67
C SER A 70 -50.34 -9.78 -3.37
N GLN A 71 -50.21 -8.76 -2.49
CA GLN A 71 -51.17 -8.27 -1.44
C GLN A 71 -51.21 -9.07 -0.11
N MET A 72 -51.45 -8.52 1.10
CA MET A 72 -51.71 -7.18 1.67
C MET A 72 -51.66 -7.29 3.22
N ASN A 73 -51.27 -6.20 3.91
CA ASN A 73 -51.64 -5.69 5.28
C ASN A 73 -51.77 -6.67 6.48
N SER A 74 -51.22 -6.38 7.68
CA SER A 74 -51.79 -5.43 8.67
C SER A 74 -50.86 -5.20 9.89
N LEU A 75 -50.82 -3.96 10.42
CA LEU A 75 -50.26 -3.53 11.73
C LEU A 75 -51.40 -3.42 12.79
N PRO A 76 -51.14 -3.36 14.12
CA PRO A 76 -50.75 -2.12 14.86
C PRO A 76 -49.68 -2.34 15.97
N THR A 77 -48.62 -1.51 16.05
CA THR A 77 -48.41 -0.31 16.91
C THR A 77 -47.61 -0.59 18.19
N VAL A 78 -46.43 0.06 18.33
CA VAL A 78 -46.06 1.04 19.39
C VAL A 78 -44.64 1.58 19.12
N ASN A 79 -44.56 2.92 18.98
CA ASN A 79 -43.51 3.93 19.22
C ASN A 79 -42.02 3.51 19.24
N GLY A 80 -41.08 4.19 18.59
CA GLY A 80 -41.05 5.48 17.91
C GLY A 80 -39.59 5.97 17.91
N PHE A 81 -39.14 6.63 16.83
CA PHE A 81 -38.16 7.74 16.82
C PHE A 81 -37.87 8.09 15.36
N HIS A 82 -37.98 9.38 15.06
CA HIS A 82 -37.98 9.95 13.71
C HIS A 82 -36.56 10.03 13.12
N SER A 83 -36.43 9.70 11.85
CA SER A 83 -35.31 10.10 10.98
C SER A 83 -35.84 10.39 9.59
N SER A 84 -35.55 11.59 9.09
CA SER A 84 -35.38 11.91 7.67
C SER A 84 -34.89 13.37 7.58
N GLY A 85 -33.90 13.73 6.77
CA GLY A 85 -33.46 13.02 5.57
C GLY A 85 -32.07 13.41 5.07
N SER A 86 -31.76 12.69 4.00
CA SER A 86 -30.64 12.77 3.06
C SER A 86 -30.14 14.18 2.76
N LEU A 87 -28.83 14.30 2.49
CA LEU A 87 -28.35 14.85 1.22
C LEU A 87 -26.84 14.60 1.04
N SER A 88 -26.51 14.13 -0.16
CA SER A 88 -25.19 14.00 -0.76
C SER A 88 -24.41 15.31 -0.73
N HIS A 89 -23.14 15.29 -0.33
CA HIS A 89 -22.22 16.40 -0.59
C HIS A 89 -20.97 15.92 -1.34
N HIS A 90 -21.00 16.30 -2.61
CA HIS A 90 -19.90 16.42 -3.55
C HIS A 90 -18.89 17.44 -3.00
N LEU A 91 -17.60 17.10 -3.06
CA LEU A 91 -16.50 17.99 -2.66
C LEU A 91 -16.27 19.00 -3.79
N GLU A 92 -16.71 20.24 -3.59
CA GLU A 92 -16.53 21.33 -4.55
C GLU A 92 -15.12 21.94 -4.46
N THR A 93 -14.54 22.11 -5.65
CA THR A 93 -13.28 22.78 -5.95
C THR A 93 -13.53 24.29 -5.94
N SER A 94 -13.02 25.00 -4.94
CA SER A 94 -13.15 26.47 -4.89
C SER A 94 -12.23 27.16 -5.90
N HIS A 95 -12.75 27.41 -7.09
CA HIS A 95 -12.20 28.38 -8.05
C HIS A 95 -12.77 29.77 -7.75
N MET A 96 -11.93 30.71 -7.31
CA MET A 96 -12.31 32.13 -7.26
C MET A 96 -12.17 32.75 -8.65
N ALA A 97 -13.30 32.98 -9.31
CA ALA A 97 -13.39 33.77 -10.53
C ALA A 97 -13.64 35.26 -10.19
N LEU A 98 -12.74 36.13 -10.64
CA LEU A 98 -12.86 37.59 -10.57
C LEU A 98 -13.76 38.12 -11.69
N ARG A 99 -14.72 38.98 -11.32
CA ARG A 99 -15.64 39.70 -12.23
C ARG A 99 -14.89 40.71 -13.11
N LYS A 100 -15.21 40.69 -14.41
CA LYS A 100 -14.97 41.79 -15.36
C LYS A 100 -16.09 42.84 -15.26
N THR A 101 -15.73 44.11 -15.24
CA THR A 101 -16.57 45.23 -15.70
C THR A 101 -15.71 46.16 -16.54
N ASN A 102 -16.22 46.49 -17.72
CA ASN A 102 -15.56 47.29 -18.75
C ASN A 102 -16.14 48.73 -18.72
N SER A 103 -15.29 49.76 -18.74
CA SER A 103 -15.57 51.08 -19.34
C SER A 103 -14.31 51.97 -19.29
N ASP A 104 -14.02 52.62 -20.40
CA ASP A 104 -12.94 53.57 -20.74
C ASP A 104 -13.62 54.89 -21.25
N PRO A 105 -12.96 56.04 -21.57
CA PRO A 105 -11.51 56.35 -21.72
C PRO A 105 -11.01 57.78 -21.26
N GLN A 106 -9.71 58.09 -21.54
CA GLN A 106 -8.97 59.39 -21.64
C GLN A 106 -8.34 59.98 -20.35
N SER A 107 -7.10 60.53 -20.25
CA SER A 107 -6.02 60.97 -21.17
C SER A 107 -4.69 61.24 -20.37
N PRO A 108 -3.54 61.72 -20.95
CA PRO A 108 -2.19 61.20 -20.68
C PRO A 108 -1.32 61.97 -19.65
N GLY A 109 -0.37 61.29 -19.02
CA GLY A 109 0.63 61.91 -18.13
C GLY A 109 1.93 61.11 -17.96
N VAL A 110 2.97 61.57 -18.68
CA VAL A 110 4.43 61.51 -18.44
C VAL A 110 4.99 60.33 -17.61
N GLY A 111 5.71 59.44 -18.29
CA GLY A 111 6.41 58.30 -17.69
C GLY A 111 7.63 58.69 -16.85
N SER A 112 7.67 58.20 -15.62
CA SER A 112 8.90 57.96 -14.86
C SER A 112 9.31 56.50 -15.03
N PRO A 113 10.62 56.16 -15.14
CA PRO A 113 11.03 54.79 -15.38
C PRO A 113 10.73 53.94 -14.14
N THR A 114 9.68 53.12 -14.25
CA THR A 114 9.33 52.14 -13.24
C THR A 114 10.51 51.18 -13.13
N ARG A 115 11.14 51.17 -11.95
CA ARG A 115 12.09 50.14 -11.51
C ARG A 115 11.50 48.79 -11.90
N ARG A 116 12.06 48.11 -12.91
CA ARG A 116 11.66 46.75 -13.29
C ARG A 116 11.73 45.88 -12.03
N GLN A 117 10.61 45.65 -11.38
CA GLN A 117 10.49 44.60 -10.38
C GLN A 117 10.70 43.30 -11.16
N SER A 118 11.88 42.71 -11.05
CA SER A 118 12.11 41.35 -11.54
C SER A 118 11.09 40.46 -10.85
N LYS A 119 10.12 39.92 -11.59
CA LYS A 119 9.19 38.93 -11.04
C LYS A 119 10.03 37.76 -10.50
N GLU A 120 9.88 37.42 -9.23
CA GLU A 120 10.57 36.27 -8.65
C GLU A 120 10.07 34.99 -9.31
N SER A 121 10.98 34.24 -9.94
CA SER A 121 10.65 33.01 -10.68
C SER A 121 10.49 31.78 -9.79
N THR A 122 10.81 31.89 -8.51
CA THR A 122 10.85 30.80 -7.53
C THR A 122 10.33 31.24 -6.18
N ILE A 123 9.76 30.32 -5.41
CA ILE A 123 9.33 30.53 -4.03
C ILE A 123 10.08 29.54 -3.12
N THR A 124 10.49 29.97 -1.92
CA THR A 124 11.11 29.06 -0.94
C THR A 124 10.19 28.89 0.26
N ILE A 125 9.81 27.64 0.54
CA ILE A 125 8.93 27.26 1.65
C ILE A 125 9.67 26.20 2.47
N ASN A 126 9.79 26.41 3.78
CA ASN A 126 10.48 25.49 4.69
C ASN A 126 11.86 25.06 4.17
N CYS A 127 12.63 26.04 3.68
CA CYS A 127 13.98 25.88 3.14
C CYS A 127 14.09 25.06 1.82
N VAL A 128 12.98 24.68 1.18
CA VAL A 128 12.96 24.08 -0.17
C VAL A 128 12.46 25.10 -1.18
N THR A 129 13.17 25.23 -2.29
CA THR A 129 12.78 26.12 -3.39
C THR A 129 11.92 25.36 -4.41
N PHE A 130 10.77 25.95 -4.75
CA PHE A 130 9.83 25.51 -5.76
C PHE A 130 9.69 26.56 -6.87
N PRO A 131 9.25 26.19 -8.08
CA PRO A 131 8.87 27.18 -9.09
C PRO A 131 7.71 28.04 -8.59
N HIS A 132 7.73 29.34 -8.93
CA HIS A 132 6.61 30.22 -8.58
C HIS A 132 5.36 29.84 -9.41
N PRO A 133 4.16 29.71 -8.82
CA PRO A 133 2.96 29.26 -9.53
C PRO A 133 2.65 30.05 -10.81
N ASP A 134 2.78 31.37 -10.75
CA ASP A 134 2.49 32.27 -11.88
C ASP A 134 3.48 32.18 -13.05
N THR A 135 4.66 31.63 -12.82
CA THR A 135 5.71 31.46 -13.84
C THR A 135 6.10 30.01 -14.04
N MET A 136 5.30 29.07 -13.54
CA MET A 136 5.61 27.65 -13.55
C MET A 136 5.54 27.08 -14.98
N PRO A 137 6.65 26.64 -15.59
CA PRO A 137 6.59 25.82 -16.78
C PRO A 137 5.99 24.45 -16.42
N GLU A 138 5.32 23.80 -17.37
CA GLU A 138 4.74 22.47 -17.17
C GLU A 138 5.83 21.47 -16.73
N GLN A 139 5.83 21.10 -15.44
CA GLN A 139 6.79 20.16 -14.88
C GLN A 139 6.23 18.75 -15.02
N GLN A 140 6.92 17.93 -15.80
CA GLN A 140 6.55 16.54 -15.99
C GLN A 140 6.84 15.74 -14.72
N LEU A 141 5.90 14.88 -14.34
CA LEU A 141 6.09 13.92 -13.25
C LEU A 141 7.21 12.93 -13.59
N LEU A 142 7.92 12.46 -12.56
CA LEU A 142 8.97 11.45 -12.71
C LEU A 142 8.38 10.13 -13.21
N LYS A 143 7.22 9.74 -12.68
CA LYS A 143 6.43 8.58 -13.10
C LYS A 143 5.03 9.01 -13.56
N ARG A 144 4.91 9.38 -14.85
CA ARG A 144 3.69 10.03 -15.41
C ARG A 144 2.39 9.23 -15.30
N ASP A 145 2.47 7.90 -15.30
CA ASP A 145 1.30 7.02 -15.30
C ASP A 145 1.00 6.43 -13.91
N ASP A 146 1.83 6.76 -12.89
CA ASP A 146 1.73 6.17 -11.55
C ASP A 146 1.60 7.25 -10.46
N TRP A 147 0.80 6.94 -9.43
CA TRP A 147 0.73 7.75 -8.21
C TRP A 147 1.90 7.42 -7.27
N SER A 148 3.10 7.85 -7.65
CA SER A 148 4.34 7.46 -6.95
C SER A 148 4.67 8.33 -5.75
N TYR A 149 5.26 7.73 -4.71
CA TYR A 149 5.73 8.45 -3.54
C TYR A 149 6.77 9.52 -3.88
N CYS A 150 7.56 9.34 -4.95
CA CYS A 150 8.55 10.32 -5.36
C CYS A 150 7.97 11.56 -6.07
N ASP A 151 6.67 11.58 -6.40
CA ASP A 151 6.07 12.71 -7.12
C ASP A 151 5.20 13.60 -6.22
N TYR A 152 4.61 13.05 -5.16
CA TYR A 152 3.52 13.72 -4.41
C TYR A 152 3.83 14.09 -2.95
N PHE A 153 5.06 13.86 -2.46
CA PHE A 153 5.43 14.05 -1.05
C PHE A 153 6.59 15.04 -0.84
N TRP A 154 6.61 16.13 -1.63
CA TRP A 154 7.66 17.15 -1.57
C TRP A 154 7.39 18.28 -0.57
N ALA A 155 6.15 18.77 -0.52
CA ALA A 155 5.77 19.86 0.36
C ALA A 155 5.46 19.35 1.77
N ASP A 156 5.80 20.13 2.78
CA ASP A 156 5.39 19.82 4.14
C ASP A 156 3.91 20.22 4.35
N ARG A 157 3.18 19.42 5.13
CA ARG A 157 1.76 19.63 5.43
C ARG A 157 1.61 20.29 6.79
N LYS A 158 0.78 21.33 6.88
CA LYS A 158 0.33 21.87 8.17
C LYS A 158 -0.77 20.97 8.74
N GLU A 159 -0.62 20.59 10.01
CA GLU A 159 -1.65 19.83 10.70
C GLU A 159 -2.80 20.76 11.12
N THR A 160 -4.05 20.32 10.99
CA THR A 160 -5.21 21.18 11.26
C THR A 160 -5.44 21.42 12.75
N GLN A 161 -4.93 20.53 13.60
CA GLN A 161 -5.19 20.51 15.05
C GLN A 161 -4.02 21.01 15.89
N SER A 162 -2.80 20.91 15.37
CA SER A 162 -1.60 21.46 15.98
C SER A 162 -0.97 22.39 14.96
N ASN A 163 -0.50 23.59 15.35
CA ASN A 163 0.27 24.47 14.45
C ASN A 163 1.63 23.86 14.04
N SER A 164 1.81 22.53 14.18
CA SER A 164 2.98 21.79 13.75
C SER A 164 2.90 21.50 12.24
N THR A 165 4.07 21.34 11.65
CA THR A 165 4.22 21.00 10.24
C THR A 165 4.85 19.62 10.16
N ILE A 166 4.23 18.70 9.42
CA ILE A 166 4.74 17.35 9.16
C ILE A 166 5.30 17.29 7.74
N THR A 167 6.48 16.73 7.57
CA THR A 167 7.10 16.58 6.25
C THR A 167 6.38 15.51 5.43
N GLY A 168 6.44 15.62 4.10
CA GLY A 168 5.91 14.58 3.22
C GLY A 168 6.54 13.21 3.47
N PHE A 169 7.83 13.17 3.82
CA PHE A 169 8.54 11.93 4.14
C PHE A 169 8.02 11.26 5.42
N GLU A 170 7.78 12.03 6.48
CA GLU A 170 7.22 11.51 7.73
C GLU A 170 5.84 10.87 7.53
N ILE A 171 5.01 11.43 6.64
CA ILE A 171 3.71 10.83 6.29
C ILE A 171 3.91 9.42 5.71
N ILE A 172 4.89 9.24 4.82
CA ILE A 172 5.23 7.93 4.25
C ILE A 172 5.73 6.98 5.36
N LEU A 173 6.61 7.43 6.25
CA LEU A 173 7.11 6.61 7.36
C LEU A 173 5.98 6.15 8.29
N VAL A 174 5.05 7.04 8.64
CA VAL A 174 3.86 6.71 9.42
C VAL A 174 3.02 5.65 8.70
N LYS A 175 2.85 5.75 7.37
CA LYS A 175 2.16 4.74 6.57
C LYS A 175 2.85 3.37 6.65
N GLN A 176 4.17 3.31 6.59
CA GLN A 176 4.93 2.05 6.70
C GLN A 176 4.74 1.40 8.08
N LEU A 177 4.86 2.19 9.15
CA LEU A 177 4.66 1.72 10.52
C LEU A 177 3.22 1.23 10.75
N LYS A 178 2.23 1.96 10.24
CA LYS A 178 0.83 1.52 10.26
C LYS A 178 0.64 0.22 9.48
N GLY A 179 1.27 0.08 8.31
CA GLY A 179 1.23 -1.16 7.52
C GLY A 179 1.73 -2.38 8.31
N LYS A 180 2.84 -2.24 9.05
CA LYS A 180 3.35 -3.31 9.94
C LYS A 180 2.43 -3.58 11.13
N GLN A 181 1.80 -2.57 11.69
CA GLN A 181 0.83 -2.74 12.77
C GLN A 181 -0.40 -3.53 12.30
N MET A 182 -0.99 -3.18 11.15
CA MET A 182 -2.13 -3.92 10.59
C MET A 182 -1.79 -5.37 10.27
N GLN A 183 -0.58 -5.63 9.75
CA GLN A 183 -0.09 -7.00 9.54
C GLN A 183 -0.01 -7.80 10.86
N LYS A 184 0.43 -7.18 11.96
CA LYS A 184 0.46 -7.82 13.27
C LYS A 184 -0.94 -8.16 13.78
N GLU A 185 -1.88 -7.23 13.64
CA GLU A 185 -3.29 -7.44 14.02
C GLU A 185 -3.95 -8.55 13.20
N MET A 186 -3.63 -8.67 11.90
CA MET A 186 -4.06 -9.80 11.08
C MET A 186 -3.52 -11.14 11.61
N ALA A 187 -2.25 -11.20 12.01
CA ALA A 187 -1.69 -12.42 12.62
C ALA A 187 -2.38 -12.75 13.96
N GLU A 188 -2.67 -11.74 14.79
CA GLU A 188 -3.42 -11.92 16.04
C GLU A 188 -4.84 -12.45 15.80
N PHE A 189 -5.52 -11.98 14.74
CA PHE A 189 -6.80 -12.54 14.34
C PHE A 189 -6.71 -14.02 13.95
N ILE A 190 -5.69 -14.41 13.19
CA ILE A 190 -5.45 -15.82 12.83
C ILE A 190 -5.17 -16.65 14.09
N ARG A 191 -4.46 -16.11 15.08
CA ARG A 191 -4.23 -16.78 16.37
C ARG A 191 -5.52 -17.06 17.12
N GLU A 192 -6.46 -16.11 17.16
CA GLU A 192 -7.77 -16.35 17.78
C GLU A 192 -8.56 -17.41 17.00
N ARG A 193 -8.48 -17.42 15.66
CA ARG A 193 -9.05 -18.50 14.85
C ARG A 193 -8.43 -19.87 15.19
N ILE A 194 -7.13 -19.95 15.36
CA ILE A 194 -6.42 -21.19 15.74
C ILE A 194 -6.95 -21.72 17.08
N LYS A 195 -7.10 -20.86 18.09
CA LYS A 195 -7.65 -21.26 19.40
C LYS A 195 -9.07 -21.82 19.29
N ILE A 196 -9.94 -21.20 18.48
CA ILE A 196 -11.30 -21.68 18.23
C ILE A 196 -11.26 -23.10 17.64
N GLU A 197 -10.38 -23.35 16.67
CA GLU A 197 -10.22 -24.68 16.06
C GLU A 197 -9.68 -25.72 17.04
N GLU A 198 -8.71 -25.34 17.89
CA GLU A 198 -8.15 -26.21 18.93
C GLU A 198 -9.21 -26.61 19.97
N ASP A 199 -10.02 -25.65 20.44
CA ASP A 199 -11.11 -25.90 21.39
C ASP A 199 -12.22 -26.75 20.75
N TYR A 200 -12.54 -26.52 19.47
CA TYR A 200 -13.51 -27.32 18.73
C TYR A 200 -13.04 -28.78 18.59
N ALA A 201 -11.81 -28.99 18.11
CA ALA A 201 -11.20 -30.32 18.01
C ALA A 201 -11.16 -31.04 19.36
N LYS A 202 -10.79 -30.33 20.43
CA LYS A 202 -10.78 -30.89 21.79
C LYS A 202 -12.16 -31.36 22.25
N ASN A 203 -13.21 -30.60 21.96
CA ASN A 203 -14.58 -30.96 22.33
C ASN A 203 -15.08 -32.17 21.52
N LEU A 204 -14.76 -32.24 20.22
CA LEU A 204 -15.06 -33.39 19.37
C LEU A 204 -14.36 -34.65 19.87
N ALA A 205 -13.06 -34.58 20.14
CA ALA A 205 -12.27 -35.70 20.67
C ALA A 205 -12.82 -36.21 22.02
N LYS A 206 -13.24 -35.28 22.89
CA LYS A 206 -13.90 -35.64 24.16
C LYS A 206 -15.24 -36.35 23.95
N LEU A 207 -16.07 -35.86 23.02
CA LEU A 207 -17.37 -36.44 22.72
C LEU A 207 -17.24 -37.82 22.07
N ALA A 208 -16.24 -38.03 21.21
CA ALA A 208 -15.94 -39.32 20.60
C ALA A 208 -15.68 -40.43 21.63
N GLN A 209 -15.13 -40.08 22.81
CA GLN A 209 -14.87 -41.03 23.91
C GLN A 209 -16.07 -41.21 24.85
N SER A 210 -17.24 -40.68 24.52
CA SER A 210 -18.44 -40.79 25.35
C SER A 210 -18.91 -42.25 25.50
N PRO A 211 -19.31 -42.69 26.71
CA PRO A 211 -19.83 -44.03 26.94
C PRO A 211 -21.28 -44.21 26.47
N LEU A 212 -21.93 -43.15 25.96
CA LEU A 212 -23.33 -43.18 25.55
C LEU A 212 -23.58 -44.27 24.49
N ALA A 213 -24.65 -45.04 24.72
CA ALA A 213 -25.04 -46.19 23.91
C ALA A 213 -23.88 -47.18 23.65
N GLY A 214 -22.94 -47.31 24.60
CA GLY A 214 -21.85 -48.28 24.52
C GLY A 214 -22.25 -49.73 24.69
N MET A 215 -23.53 -49.99 25.03
CA MET A 215 -24.11 -51.32 25.14
C MET A 215 -24.94 -51.72 23.90
N GLU A 216 -24.99 -50.90 22.86
CA GLU A 216 -25.64 -51.29 21.60
C GLU A 216 -24.79 -52.36 20.91
N GLU A 217 -25.44 -53.42 20.43
CA GLU A 217 -24.81 -54.64 19.93
C GLU A 217 -25.07 -54.84 18.44
N GLY A 218 -24.47 -55.89 17.86
CA GLY A 218 -24.69 -56.28 16.47
C GLY A 218 -24.21 -55.24 15.45
N THR A 219 -24.75 -55.34 14.24
CA THR A 219 -24.40 -54.46 13.12
C THR A 219 -24.78 -53.01 13.38
N LEU A 220 -25.84 -52.75 14.16
CA LEU A 220 -26.20 -51.40 14.62
C LEU A 220 -25.17 -50.83 15.60
N GLY A 221 -24.71 -51.62 16.58
CA GLY A 221 -23.68 -51.23 17.55
C GLY A 221 -22.32 -50.93 16.91
N GLU A 222 -21.92 -51.72 15.91
CA GLU A 222 -20.74 -51.45 15.09
C GLU A 222 -20.84 -50.11 14.35
N SER A 223 -22.00 -49.83 13.74
CA SER A 223 -22.27 -48.56 13.07
C SER A 223 -22.23 -47.37 14.03
N TRP A 224 -22.82 -47.49 15.22
CA TRP A 224 -22.76 -46.47 16.27
C TRP A 224 -21.33 -46.20 16.75
N THR A 225 -20.53 -47.27 16.91
CA THR A 225 -19.12 -47.14 17.27
C THR A 225 -18.33 -46.39 16.21
N GLN A 226 -18.64 -46.62 14.93
CA GLN A 226 -18.00 -45.92 13.82
C GLN A 226 -18.42 -44.44 13.73
N VAL A 227 -19.65 -44.08 14.10
CA VAL A 227 -20.06 -42.66 14.26
C VAL A 227 -19.20 -41.98 15.33
N LYS A 228 -19.01 -42.61 16.49
CA LYS A 228 -18.13 -42.06 17.53
C LYS A 228 -16.69 -41.92 17.06
N LYS A 229 -16.20 -42.88 16.27
CA LYS A 229 -14.86 -42.82 15.68
C LYS A 229 -14.72 -41.69 14.65
N SER A 230 -15.73 -41.45 13.80
CA SER A 230 -15.66 -40.37 12.81
C SER A 230 -15.55 -38.99 13.48
N LEU A 231 -16.12 -38.79 14.67
CA LEU A 231 -15.90 -37.58 15.47
C LEU A 231 -14.44 -37.41 15.93
N ALA A 232 -13.74 -38.50 16.23
CA ALA A 232 -12.31 -38.45 16.55
C ALA A 232 -11.48 -38.13 15.30
N ASP A 233 -11.83 -38.71 14.15
CA ASP A 233 -11.18 -38.43 12.87
C ASP A 233 -11.39 -36.95 12.45
N GLU A 234 -12.61 -36.41 12.64
CA GLU A 234 -12.94 -34.99 12.45
C GLU A 234 -12.13 -34.08 13.40
N ALA A 235 -11.99 -34.46 14.68
CA ALA A 235 -11.14 -33.73 15.62
C ALA A 235 -9.69 -33.63 15.13
N ASP A 236 -9.14 -34.72 14.60
CA ASP A 236 -7.78 -34.77 14.04
C ASP A 236 -7.62 -33.88 12.79
N VAL A 237 -8.65 -33.82 11.93
CA VAL A 237 -8.68 -32.93 10.76
C VAL A 237 -8.58 -31.46 11.21
N HIS A 238 -9.41 -31.06 12.17
CA HIS A 238 -9.42 -29.68 12.69
C HIS A 238 -8.14 -29.31 13.45
N LEU A 239 -7.54 -30.25 14.19
CA LEU A 239 -6.26 -30.02 14.88
C LEU A 239 -5.09 -29.88 13.89
N LYS A 240 -5.10 -30.63 12.79
CA LYS A 240 -4.12 -30.46 11.70
C LYS A 240 -4.31 -29.11 11.00
N PHE A 241 -5.55 -28.70 10.78
CA PHE A 241 -5.86 -27.39 10.20
C PHE A 241 -5.35 -26.24 11.07
N SER A 242 -5.58 -26.28 12.39
CA SER A 242 -5.08 -25.26 13.32
C SER A 242 -3.54 -25.17 13.30
N SER A 243 -2.86 -26.32 13.23
CA SER A 243 -1.41 -26.42 13.11
C SER A 243 -0.91 -25.78 11.81
N LYS A 244 -1.56 -26.07 10.68
CA LYS A 244 -1.22 -25.46 9.37
C LYS A 244 -1.47 -23.96 9.36
N LEU A 245 -2.59 -23.48 9.92
CA LEU A 245 -2.85 -22.04 10.07
C LEU A 245 -1.71 -21.35 10.84
N GLN A 246 -1.22 -21.96 11.91
CA GLN A 246 -0.12 -21.41 12.68
C GLN A 246 1.16 -21.32 11.85
N SER A 247 1.56 -22.39 11.19
CA SER A 247 2.83 -22.46 10.46
C SER A 247 2.85 -21.73 9.13
N GLU A 248 1.73 -21.77 8.40
CA GLU A 248 1.66 -21.32 7.00
C GLU A 248 1.00 -19.95 6.84
N VAL A 249 0.33 -19.42 7.88
CA VAL A 249 -0.35 -18.12 7.81
C VAL A 249 0.08 -17.20 8.94
N GLU A 250 -0.12 -17.60 10.20
CA GLU A 250 0.15 -16.74 11.36
C GLU A 250 1.64 -16.36 11.49
N LYS A 251 2.53 -17.36 11.51
CA LYS A 251 3.98 -17.15 11.68
C LYS A 251 4.61 -16.32 10.53
N PRO A 252 4.31 -16.57 9.25
CA PRO A 252 4.80 -15.73 8.16
C PRO A 252 4.32 -14.28 8.26
N LEU A 253 3.04 -14.05 8.59
CA LEU A 253 2.50 -12.71 8.81
C LEU A 253 3.22 -12.01 9.98
N LEU A 254 3.57 -12.72 11.05
CA LEU A 254 4.22 -12.10 12.21
C LEU A 254 5.69 -11.75 11.92
N SER A 255 6.43 -12.71 11.37
CA SER A 255 7.89 -12.64 11.17
C SER A 255 8.33 -11.82 9.94
N PHE A 256 7.43 -11.50 9.02
CA PHE A 256 7.78 -10.69 7.85
C PHE A 256 8.31 -9.30 8.27
N ARG A 257 9.59 -9.03 7.97
CA ARG A 257 10.31 -7.78 8.24
C ARG A 257 10.28 -7.34 9.71
N GLU A 258 10.77 -8.18 10.62
CA GLU A 258 10.85 -7.85 12.07
C GLU A 258 11.65 -6.57 12.35
N ASN A 259 12.68 -6.28 11.54
CA ASN A 259 13.54 -5.12 11.69
C ASN A 259 12.96 -3.81 11.11
N LEU A 260 11.74 -3.82 10.55
CA LEU A 260 11.17 -2.66 9.84
C LEU A 260 11.20 -1.38 10.68
N LYS A 261 10.85 -1.44 11.97
CA LYS A 261 10.86 -0.27 12.86
C LYS A 261 12.25 0.37 12.98
N LYS A 262 13.30 -0.46 13.03
CA LYS A 262 14.69 -0.01 13.09
C LYS A 262 15.10 0.63 11.76
N ASP A 263 14.70 0.03 10.64
CA ASP A 263 15.02 0.56 9.33
C ASP A 263 14.28 1.87 9.03
N MET A 264 13.02 2.02 9.44
CA MET A 264 12.29 3.30 9.33
C MET A 264 13.00 4.42 10.10
N LYS A 265 13.55 4.15 11.28
CA LYS A 265 14.35 5.14 12.03
C LYS A 265 15.64 5.52 11.31
N LYS A 266 16.29 4.57 10.61
CA LYS A 266 17.49 4.89 9.83
C LYS A 266 17.15 5.79 8.64
N PHE A 267 16.09 5.48 7.91
CA PHE A 267 15.62 6.31 6.80
C PHE A 267 15.23 7.71 7.26
N ASP A 268 14.47 7.80 8.37
CA ASP A 268 14.10 9.07 9.00
C ASP A 268 15.33 9.91 9.35
N HIS A 269 16.28 9.33 10.06
CA HIS A 269 17.50 10.02 10.46
C HIS A 269 18.29 10.53 9.26
N HIS A 270 18.48 9.70 8.24
CA HIS A 270 19.21 10.06 7.01
C HIS A 270 18.57 11.25 6.28
N ILE A 271 17.27 11.20 6.01
CA ILE A 271 16.57 12.27 5.30
C ILE A 271 16.45 13.53 6.16
N SER A 272 16.21 13.39 7.46
CA SER A 272 16.16 14.50 8.42
C SER A 272 17.49 15.25 8.50
N ASP A 273 18.62 14.53 8.51
CA ASP A 273 19.94 15.16 8.55
C ASP A 273 20.28 15.91 7.25
N LEU A 274 19.85 15.41 6.09
CA LEU A 274 19.95 16.15 4.83
C LEU A 274 19.07 17.41 4.84
N ARG A 275 17.85 17.35 5.40
CA ARG A 275 16.99 18.52 5.58
C ARG A 275 17.60 19.56 6.52
N LYS A 276 18.25 19.14 7.62
CA LYS A 276 18.98 20.04 8.52
C LYS A 276 20.15 20.73 7.81
N GLN A 277 20.92 19.99 7.01
CA GLN A 277 22.00 20.57 6.20
C GLN A 277 21.45 21.61 5.22
N LEU A 278 20.34 21.30 4.54
CA LEU A 278 19.67 22.22 3.61
C LEU A 278 19.21 23.50 4.32
N SER A 279 18.58 23.37 5.49
CA SER A 279 18.16 24.50 6.32
C SER A 279 19.34 25.38 6.75
N ALA A 280 20.46 24.77 7.18
CA ALA A 280 21.67 25.51 7.51
C ALA A 280 22.25 26.28 6.31
N ARG A 281 22.21 25.70 5.10
CA ARG A 281 22.61 26.40 3.87
C ARG A 281 21.67 27.56 3.54
N TYR A 282 20.38 27.38 3.70
CA TYR A 282 19.39 28.46 3.50
C TYR A 282 19.65 29.64 4.44
N VAL A 283 19.89 29.40 5.73
CA VAL A 283 20.25 30.47 6.69
C VAL A 283 21.53 31.21 6.26
N ALA A 284 22.52 30.50 5.71
CA ALA A 284 23.74 31.13 5.20
C ALA A 284 23.48 32.01 3.96
N VAL A 285 22.57 31.60 3.07
CA VAL A 285 22.10 32.41 1.94
C VAL A 285 21.41 33.68 2.43
N GLU A 286 20.47 33.58 3.36
CA GLU A 286 19.77 34.76 3.92
C GLU A 286 20.75 35.74 4.57
N LYS A 287 21.72 35.22 5.33
CA LYS A 287 22.77 36.04 5.95
C LYS A 287 23.63 36.75 4.90
N ALA A 288 24.04 36.05 3.85
CA ALA A 288 24.84 36.64 2.76
C ALA A 288 24.03 37.67 1.97
N ARG A 289 22.74 37.43 1.73
CA ARG A 289 21.84 38.38 1.05
C ARG A 289 21.67 39.66 1.86
N LYS A 290 21.46 39.54 3.17
CA LYS A 290 21.41 40.70 4.08
C LYS A 290 22.73 41.48 4.07
N ALA A 291 23.87 40.78 4.15
CA ALA A 291 25.18 41.42 4.11
C ALA A 291 25.41 42.16 2.77
N LEU A 292 25.01 41.58 1.63
CA LEU A 292 25.09 42.25 0.34
C LEU A 292 24.23 43.52 0.31
N ALA A 293 22.99 43.46 0.77
CA ALA A 293 22.09 44.62 0.85
C ALA A 293 22.68 45.75 1.71
N GLU A 294 23.27 45.41 2.86
CA GLU A 294 23.96 46.37 3.73
C GLU A 294 25.17 47.01 3.03
N ARG A 295 25.98 46.24 2.29
CA ARG A 295 27.14 46.77 1.55
C ARG A 295 26.74 47.60 0.33
N GLN A 296 25.63 47.27 -0.33
CA GLN A 296 25.07 48.07 -1.43
C GLN A 296 24.58 49.42 -0.90
N LYS A 297 23.89 49.45 0.24
CA LYS A 297 23.46 50.69 0.90
C LYS A 297 24.64 51.57 1.34
N ASP A 298 25.71 50.99 1.89
CA ASP A 298 26.95 51.72 2.23
C ASP A 298 27.62 52.32 0.98
N LEU A 299 27.65 51.58 -0.12
CA LEU A 299 28.19 52.06 -1.39
C LEU A 299 27.35 53.21 -1.96
N GLU A 300 26.02 53.08 -1.98
CA GLU A 300 25.09 54.14 -2.41
C GLU A 300 25.28 55.42 -1.59
N PHE A 301 25.37 55.30 -0.27
CA PHE A 301 25.62 56.44 0.63
C PHE A 301 26.95 57.14 0.34
N LYS A 302 28.03 56.38 0.08
CA LYS A 302 29.34 56.95 -0.25
C LYS A 302 29.38 57.61 -1.63
N ILE A 303 28.65 57.08 -2.60
CA ILE A 303 28.47 57.72 -3.92
C ILE A 303 27.77 59.07 -3.74
N GLN A 304 26.70 59.12 -2.94
CA GLN A 304 25.95 60.36 -2.67
C GLN A 304 26.76 61.40 -1.86
N GLN A 305 27.71 60.97 -1.03
CA GLN A 305 28.62 61.90 -0.34
C GLN A 305 29.55 62.65 -1.30
N VAL A 306 30.02 62.00 -2.37
CA VAL A 306 30.89 62.65 -3.39
C VAL A 306 30.14 63.72 -4.16
N GLU A 307 28.86 63.50 -4.47
CA GLU A 307 28.01 64.49 -5.15
C GLU A 307 27.84 65.80 -4.35
N ASN A 308 28.01 65.74 -3.01
CA ASN A 308 27.85 66.89 -2.13
C ASN A 308 29.18 67.58 -1.73
N LYS A 309 30.31 66.86 -1.64
CA LYS A 309 31.67 67.41 -1.39
C LYS A 309 32.75 66.50 -1.99
N SER A 310 33.35 66.90 -3.12
CA SER A 310 34.41 66.13 -3.78
C SER A 310 35.79 66.34 -3.13
N THR A 311 36.40 65.26 -2.64
CA THR A 311 37.81 65.23 -2.18
C THR A 311 38.45 63.90 -2.58
N ASN A 312 39.77 63.88 -2.83
CA ASN A 312 40.51 62.66 -3.19
C ASN A 312 40.37 61.51 -2.16
N LYS A 313 40.13 61.84 -0.88
CA LYS A 313 39.87 60.85 0.18
C LYS A 313 38.53 60.12 -0.02
N THR A 314 37.53 60.81 -0.57
CA THR A 314 36.19 60.27 -0.80
C THR A 314 36.16 59.27 -1.98
N GLU A 315 37.03 59.45 -2.98
CA GLU A 315 37.15 58.51 -4.12
C GLU A 315 37.70 57.13 -3.71
N GLU A 316 38.73 57.10 -2.86
CA GLU A 316 39.30 55.85 -2.34
C GLU A 316 38.31 55.09 -1.44
N ASP A 317 37.49 55.79 -0.66
CA ASP A 317 36.44 55.18 0.17
C ASP A 317 35.31 54.54 -0.67
N ILE A 318 34.94 55.14 -1.81
CA ILE A 318 34.02 54.52 -2.79
C ILE A 318 34.64 53.26 -3.38
N LYS A 319 35.89 53.31 -3.82
CA LYS A 319 36.58 52.15 -4.40
C LYS A 319 36.64 50.99 -3.41
N LYS A 320 36.90 51.28 -2.14
CA LYS A 320 36.86 50.30 -1.04
C LYS A 320 35.46 49.74 -0.79
N ALA A 321 34.43 50.57 -0.76
CA ALA A 321 33.05 50.14 -0.59
C ALA A 321 32.57 49.28 -1.76
N ARG A 322 32.94 49.64 -3.00
CA ARG A 322 32.64 48.87 -4.21
C ARG A 322 33.25 47.48 -4.13
N ARG A 323 34.54 47.36 -3.80
CA ARG A 323 35.21 46.06 -3.58
C ARG A 323 34.49 45.21 -2.52
N LYS A 324 34.07 45.82 -1.41
CA LYS A 324 33.34 45.13 -0.34
C LYS A 324 31.93 44.66 -0.77
N SER A 325 31.26 45.41 -1.65
CA SER A 325 29.97 45.03 -2.23
C SER A 325 30.13 43.89 -3.24
N THR A 326 31.12 43.97 -4.13
CA THR A 326 31.47 42.89 -5.07
C THR A 326 31.79 41.60 -4.31
N GLN A 327 32.66 41.66 -3.29
CA GLN A 327 33.00 40.51 -2.46
C GLN A 327 31.77 39.87 -1.78
N ALA A 328 30.84 40.69 -1.28
CA ALA A 328 29.60 40.18 -0.69
C ALA A 328 28.68 39.52 -1.73
N GLY A 329 28.73 39.97 -2.98
CA GLY A 329 28.05 39.34 -4.12
C GLY A 329 28.66 37.97 -4.46
N ASP A 330 29.99 37.87 -4.48
CA ASP A 330 30.69 36.60 -4.70
C ASP A 330 30.40 35.61 -3.56
N ASP A 331 30.35 36.08 -2.31
CA ASP A 331 29.98 35.27 -1.15
C ASP A 331 28.52 34.79 -1.23
N LEU A 332 27.58 35.64 -1.65
CA LEU A 332 26.19 35.24 -1.87
C LEU A 332 26.10 34.16 -2.95
N THR A 333 26.81 34.35 -4.08
CA THR A 333 26.86 33.38 -5.18
C THR A 333 27.34 32.02 -4.67
N ARG A 334 28.44 32.00 -3.93
CA ARG A 334 28.98 30.77 -3.30
C ARG A 334 28.00 30.13 -2.31
N CYS A 335 27.30 30.93 -1.50
CA CYS A 335 26.29 30.41 -0.58
C CYS A 335 25.10 29.78 -1.32
N VAL A 336 24.65 30.40 -2.42
CA VAL A 336 23.56 29.87 -3.27
C VAL A 336 24.00 28.57 -3.94
N ASP A 337 25.23 28.48 -4.45
CA ASP A 337 25.75 27.25 -5.06
C ASP A 337 25.77 26.09 -4.05
N LEU A 338 26.23 26.33 -2.83
CA LEU A 338 26.23 25.33 -1.77
C LEU A 338 24.82 24.94 -1.30
N TYR A 339 23.88 25.89 -1.31
CA TYR A 339 22.46 25.60 -1.07
C TYR A 339 21.90 24.69 -2.16
N ASN A 340 22.10 25.03 -3.43
CA ASN A 340 21.63 24.24 -4.57
C ASN A 340 22.23 22.82 -4.56
N GLN A 341 23.53 22.68 -4.27
CA GLN A 341 24.17 21.37 -4.11
C GLN A 341 23.54 20.54 -2.98
N SER A 342 23.26 21.17 -1.83
CA SER A 342 22.59 20.50 -0.71
C SER A 342 21.15 20.12 -1.05
N GLN A 343 20.43 20.95 -1.80
CA GLN A 343 19.07 20.67 -2.24
C GLN A 343 19.05 19.52 -3.25
N SER A 344 19.95 19.51 -4.24
CA SER A 344 20.05 18.41 -5.20
C SER A 344 20.40 17.09 -4.52
N LYS A 345 21.32 17.10 -3.55
CA LYS A 345 21.64 15.90 -2.77
C LYS A 345 20.43 15.37 -1.99
N TRP A 346 19.71 16.26 -1.29
CA TRP A 346 18.49 15.89 -0.59
C TRP A 346 17.42 15.36 -1.55
N PHE A 347 17.23 16.02 -2.69
CA PHE A 347 16.28 15.61 -3.73
C PHE A 347 16.55 14.20 -4.23
N GLU A 348 17.80 13.90 -4.62
CA GLU A 348 18.17 12.58 -5.14
C GLU A 348 17.93 11.47 -4.11
N GLU A 349 18.39 11.67 -2.87
CA GLU A 349 18.21 10.73 -1.78
C GLU A 349 16.73 10.55 -1.40
N MET A 350 15.93 11.63 -1.47
CA MET A 350 14.49 11.59 -1.25
C MET A 350 13.78 10.77 -2.35
N VAL A 351 14.12 10.97 -3.63
CA VAL A 351 13.57 10.16 -4.74
C VAL A 351 13.88 8.68 -4.53
N THR A 352 15.16 8.34 -4.30
CA THR A 352 15.56 6.93 -4.19
C THR A 352 14.97 6.26 -2.97
N THR A 353 14.91 6.96 -1.83
CA THR A 353 14.36 6.41 -0.60
C THR A 353 12.84 6.24 -0.69
N THR A 354 12.12 7.20 -1.27
CA THR A 354 10.66 7.09 -1.43
C THR A 354 10.26 5.98 -2.40
N LEU A 355 11.01 5.77 -3.50
CA LEU A 355 10.81 4.63 -4.40
C LEU A 355 11.06 3.29 -3.70
N GLU A 356 12.08 3.19 -2.85
CA GLU A 356 12.29 1.97 -2.06
C GLU A 356 11.12 1.75 -1.09
N LEU A 357 10.66 2.78 -0.37
CA LEU A 357 9.50 2.65 0.52
C LEU A 357 8.21 2.27 -0.22
N GLU A 358 8.00 2.77 -1.44
CA GLU A 358 6.90 2.35 -2.32
C GLU A 358 7.01 0.86 -2.67
N ARG A 359 8.19 0.40 -3.10
CA ARG A 359 8.47 -1.02 -3.38
C ARG A 359 8.20 -1.90 -2.15
N LEU A 360 8.62 -1.46 -0.96
CA LEU A 360 8.37 -2.17 0.30
C LEU A 360 6.89 -2.31 0.62
N GLU A 361 6.09 -1.28 0.35
CA GLU A 361 4.64 -1.33 0.59
C GLU A 361 3.95 -2.29 -0.39
N VAL A 362 4.35 -2.28 -1.66
CA VAL A 362 3.84 -3.24 -2.67
C VAL A 362 4.19 -4.68 -2.27
N GLU A 363 5.44 -4.93 -1.87
CA GLU A 363 5.90 -6.24 -1.39
C GLU A 363 5.09 -6.72 -0.17
N ARG A 364 4.79 -5.81 0.76
CA ARG A 364 3.96 -6.10 1.94
C ARG A 364 2.53 -6.49 1.54
N ILE A 365 1.90 -5.73 0.65
CA ILE A 365 0.53 -6.00 0.18
C ILE A 365 0.48 -7.37 -0.51
N GLU A 366 1.43 -7.66 -1.39
CA GLU A 366 1.47 -8.92 -2.13
C GLU A 366 1.71 -10.12 -1.21
N MET A 367 2.63 -9.98 -0.24
CA MET A 367 2.85 -11.01 0.78
C MET A 367 1.58 -11.29 1.59
N ILE A 368 0.86 -10.25 2.03
CA ILE A 368 -0.42 -10.45 2.76
C ILE A 368 -1.44 -11.16 1.88
N ARG A 369 -1.59 -10.72 0.62
CA ARG A 369 -2.50 -11.35 -0.36
C ARG A 369 -2.20 -12.84 -0.50
N GLN A 370 -0.92 -13.19 -0.67
CA GLN A 370 -0.48 -14.59 -0.78
C GLN A 370 -0.90 -15.44 0.42
N HIS A 371 -0.67 -14.94 1.65
CA HIS A 371 -1.00 -15.71 2.87
C HIS A 371 -2.50 -15.77 3.15
N LEU A 372 -3.27 -14.78 2.70
CA LEU A 372 -4.74 -14.86 2.72
C LEU A 372 -5.26 -15.88 1.70
N CYS A 373 -4.65 -15.99 0.52
CA CYS A 373 -4.94 -17.08 -0.41
C CYS A 373 -4.58 -18.45 0.20
N GLN A 374 -3.46 -18.55 0.91
CA GLN A 374 -3.08 -19.77 1.64
C GLN A 374 -4.13 -20.15 2.69
N TYR A 375 -4.61 -19.17 3.47
CA TYR A 375 -5.72 -19.38 4.40
C TYR A 375 -6.97 -19.96 3.70
N THR A 376 -7.38 -19.40 2.55
CA THR A 376 -8.55 -19.92 1.82
C THR A 376 -8.33 -21.32 1.26
N GLN A 377 -7.12 -21.62 0.79
CA GLN A 377 -6.75 -22.94 0.28
C GLN A 377 -6.83 -23.98 1.40
N LEU A 378 -6.22 -23.68 2.56
CA LEU A 378 -6.25 -24.56 3.73
C LEU A 378 -7.69 -24.81 4.21
N ARG A 379 -8.55 -23.79 4.15
CA ARG A 379 -9.98 -23.94 4.46
C ARG A 379 -10.67 -24.93 3.52
N HIS A 380 -10.51 -24.76 2.21
CA HIS A 380 -11.12 -25.66 1.23
C HIS A 380 -10.62 -27.11 1.37
N GLU A 381 -9.31 -27.31 1.54
CA GLU A 381 -8.75 -28.64 1.79
C GLU A 381 -9.31 -29.28 3.07
N THR A 382 -9.40 -28.50 4.15
CA THR A 382 -9.91 -28.99 5.44
C THR A 382 -11.38 -29.40 5.33
N ASP A 383 -12.20 -28.59 4.67
CA ASP A 383 -13.62 -28.90 4.47
C ASP A 383 -13.79 -30.20 3.65
N MET A 384 -12.94 -30.42 2.64
CA MET A 384 -12.92 -31.68 1.87
C MET A 384 -12.50 -32.89 2.72
N PHE A 385 -11.44 -32.76 3.53
CA PHE A 385 -11.02 -33.84 4.42
C PHE A 385 -12.10 -34.14 5.46
N ASN A 386 -12.76 -33.12 6.00
CA ASN A 386 -13.81 -33.32 6.99
C ASN A 386 -14.99 -34.08 6.38
N GLN A 387 -15.40 -33.71 5.16
CA GLN A 387 -16.47 -34.43 4.44
C GLN A 387 -16.14 -35.91 4.24
N SER A 388 -14.87 -36.27 4.02
CA SER A 388 -14.48 -37.68 3.82
C SER A 388 -14.59 -38.55 5.08
N THR A 389 -14.68 -37.95 6.28
CA THR A 389 -14.75 -38.71 7.55
C THR A 389 -16.05 -39.48 7.73
N ILE A 390 -17.11 -39.12 6.99
CA ILE A 390 -18.42 -39.78 7.07
C ILE A 390 -18.52 -41.05 6.21
N GLU A 391 -17.68 -41.22 5.19
CA GLU A 391 -17.77 -42.35 4.27
C GLU A 391 -17.70 -43.73 4.95
N PRO A 392 -16.86 -43.97 5.99
CA PRO A 392 -16.86 -45.23 6.72
C PRO A 392 -18.17 -45.48 7.48
N VAL A 393 -18.82 -44.42 7.97
CA VAL A 393 -20.13 -44.50 8.65
C VAL A 393 -21.19 -44.95 7.66
N ASP A 394 -21.27 -44.30 6.50
CA ASP A 394 -22.23 -44.66 5.43
C ASP A 394 -22.08 -46.12 5.01
N LYS A 395 -20.84 -46.61 4.90
CA LYS A 395 -20.55 -48.01 4.54
C LYS A 395 -21.01 -49.02 5.58
N LEU A 396 -20.97 -48.70 6.87
CA LEU A 396 -21.48 -49.58 7.92
C LEU A 396 -23.00 -49.49 8.06
N LEU A 397 -23.57 -48.30 7.92
CA LEU A 397 -25.02 -48.12 7.93
C LEU A 397 -25.72 -48.92 6.83
N GLN A 398 -25.10 -49.04 5.65
CA GLN A 398 -25.61 -49.89 4.57
C GLN A 398 -25.60 -51.41 4.89
N LYS A 399 -24.83 -51.82 5.90
CA LYS A 399 -24.69 -53.22 6.33
C LYS A 399 -25.52 -53.55 7.57
N VAL A 400 -26.31 -52.61 8.09
CA VAL A 400 -27.18 -52.86 9.25
C VAL A 400 -28.27 -53.85 8.83
N GLU A 401 -28.31 -55.00 9.50
CA GLU A 401 -29.24 -56.09 9.18
C GLU A 401 -30.07 -56.48 10.42
N PRO A 402 -31.28 -55.90 10.60
CA PRO A 402 -32.09 -56.13 11.80
C PRO A 402 -32.44 -57.61 12.07
N SER A 403 -32.57 -58.40 11.01
CA SER A 403 -32.86 -59.84 11.14
C SER A 403 -31.68 -60.60 11.74
N ASN A 404 -30.44 -60.27 11.34
CA ASN A 404 -29.24 -60.90 11.85
C ASN A 404 -28.98 -60.47 13.30
N ASP A 405 -29.13 -59.18 13.60
CA ASP A 405 -28.98 -58.66 14.96
C ASP A 405 -29.98 -59.32 15.92
N ARG A 406 -31.26 -59.46 15.50
CA ARG A 406 -32.28 -60.20 16.27
C ARG A 406 -31.89 -61.66 16.46
N GLU A 407 -31.43 -62.34 15.41
CA GLU A 407 -31.03 -63.75 15.48
C GLU A 407 -29.85 -63.95 16.42
N LEU A 408 -28.84 -63.07 16.37
CA LEU A 408 -27.68 -63.07 17.26
C LEU A 408 -28.13 -62.95 18.71
N TRP A 409 -28.95 -61.94 19.01
CA TRP A 409 -29.44 -61.69 20.37
C TRP A 409 -30.27 -62.86 20.92
N VAL A 410 -31.20 -63.41 20.12
CA VAL A 410 -32.02 -64.57 20.53
C VAL A 410 -31.15 -65.81 20.77
N LYS A 411 -30.13 -66.05 19.95
CA LYS A 411 -29.24 -67.21 20.13
C LYS A 411 -28.51 -67.17 21.47
N GLU A 412 -28.09 -65.98 21.90
CA GLU A 412 -27.38 -65.77 23.16
C GLU A 412 -28.32 -65.77 24.38
N HIS A 413 -29.53 -65.22 24.24
CA HIS A 413 -30.44 -64.94 25.37
C HIS A 413 -31.67 -65.86 25.48
N LYS A 414 -31.84 -66.84 24.57
CA LYS A 414 -33.01 -67.75 24.62
C LYS A 414 -33.11 -68.48 25.97
N THR A 415 -34.31 -68.54 26.52
CA THR A 415 -34.61 -69.22 27.80
C THR A 415 -35.26 -70.59 27.61
N GLY A 416 -35.56 -70.97 26.36
CA GLY A 416 -36.23 -72.21 26.01
C GLY A 416 -36.95 -72.06 24.67
N HIS A 417 -37.16 -73.17 23.96
CA HIS A 417 -37.91 -73.19 22.69
C HIS A 417 -39.17 -74.07 22.77
N ILE A 418 -39.32 -74.82 23.86
CA ILE A 418 -40.49 -75.63 24.14
C ILE A 418 -41.60 -74.72 24.66
N ARG A 419 -42.78 -74.80 24.03
CA ARG A 419 -43.95 -74.06 24.47
C ARG A 419 -44.62 -74.78 25.65
N PRO A 420 -45.21 -74.05 26.62
CA PRO A 420 -46.01 -74.66 27.67
C PRO A 420 -47.15 -75.52 27.09
N VAL A 421 -47.51 -76.59 27.81
CA VAL A 421 -48.63 -77.48 27.50
C VAL A 421 -49.60 -77.55 28.69
N ASP A 422 -50.82 -78.00 28.45
CA ASP A 422 -51.84 -78.14 29.48
C ASP A 422 -51.49 -79.27 30.46
N MET A 423 -51.97 -79.14 31.70
CA MET A 423 -51.78 -80.14 32.76
C MET A 423 -52.78 -81.29 32.59
N GLU A 424 -52.31 -82.53 32.67
CA GLU A 424 -53.17 -83.71 32.62
C GLU A 424 -53.92 -83.93 33.95
N LEU A 425 -55.13 -84.50 33.86
CA LEU A 425 -56.06 -84.72 34.98
C LEU A 425 -55.75 -85.98 35.79
#